data_AF-Q9VZ87-F1
#
_entry.id   AF-Q9VZ87-F1
#
_cell.length_a   1.000
_cell.length_b   1.000
_cell.length_c   1.000
_cell.angle_alpha   90.00
_cell.angle_beta   90.00
_cell.angle_gamma   90.00
#
_symmetry.space_group_name_H-M   'P 1'
#
loop_
_entity.id
_entity.type
_entity.pdbx_description
1 polymer ?
#
loop_
_entity_poly.entity_id
_entity_poly.type
_entity_poly.pdbx_seq_one_letter_code
_entity_poly.pdbx_strand_id
1 'polypeptide(L)'
;MPRYQKLINECDSKPAKNAGQQEQQQHCYQQQPKGTPNVGYHLYLYRQQLSQKNVEYMRLSKAKYFITDTLLAKTVRNLKGYSADELKTVNHQIVFRHKLRRQIQRLRKLRSLGIKNANPKMESTEL
;
A
#
# COMPACT_ATOMS: atom_id res chain seq x y z
N MET A 1 -26.96 -7.44 0.10
CA MET A 1 -25.68 -8.09 -0.25
C MET A 1 -25.00 -8.58 1.02
N PRO A 2 -24.61 -9.86 1.14
CA PRO A 2 -24.37 -10.48 2.45
C PRO A 2 -23.10 -10.03 3.19
N ARG A 3 -23.23 -10.01 4.51
CA ARG A 3 -22.20 -9.75 5.51
C ARG A 3 -21.28 -10.99 5.60
N TYR A 4 -20.05 -10.89 5.09
CA TYR A 4 -19.02 -11.95 5.16
C TYR A 4 -18.52 -12.18 6.60
N GLN A 5 -19.38 -12.78 7.45
CA GLN A 5 -19.10 -13.13 8.84
C GLN A 5 -19.88 -14.40 9.22
N LYS A 6 -19.35 -15.57 8.85
CA LYS A 6 -19.59 -16.92 9.43
C LYS A 6 -18.84 -17.97 8.58
N LEU A 7 -18.45 -19.09 9.19
CA LEU A 7 -17.68 -20.22 8.59
C LEU A 7 -16.23 -19.77 8.24
N ILE A 8 -15.10 -20.40 8.55
CA ILE A 8 -14.63 -21.73 9.03
C ILE A 8 -13.29 -21.43 9.77
N ASN A 9 -12.84 -22.09 10.86
CA ASN A 9 -13.38 -23.17 11.70
C ASN A 9 -12.75 -23.09 13.11
N GLU A 10 -13.25 -23.86 14.07
CA GLU A 10 -12.43 -24.36 15.19
C GLU A 10 -11.74 -25.67 14.76
N CYS A 11 -10.43 -25.61 14.51
CA CYS A 11 -9.61 -26.79 14.24
C CYS A 11 -8.54 -26.92 15.34
N ASP A 12 -9.00 -27.25 16.55
CA ASP A 12 -8.13 -27.85 17.56
C ASP A 12 -8.04 -29.36 17.28
N SER A 13 -6.99 -29.78 16.56
CA SER A 13 -6.60 -31.20 16.46
C SER A 13 -5.18 -31.37 15.92
N LYS A 14 -4.25 -31.44 16.88
CA LYS A 14 -3.03 -32.29 16.98
C LYS A 14 -2.06 -32.42 15.78
N PRO A 15 -0.74 -32.27 16.01
CA PRO A 15 0.28 -32.43 14.96
C PRO A 15 0.60 -33.91 14.67
N ALA A 16 0.46 -34.31 13.40
CA ALA A 16 0.95 -35.60 12.91
C ALA A 16 2.33 -35.43 12.24
N LYS A 17 3.32 -36.16 12.73
CA LYS A 17 4.63 -36.29 12.07
C LYS A 17 4.47 -37.15 10.82
N ASN A 18 4.91 -36.67 9.66
CA ASN A 18 5.33 -37.54 8.56
C ASN A 18 6.37 -36.83 7.71
N ALA A 19 7.54 -37.46 7.57
CA ALA A 19 8.57 -37.03 6.64
C ALA A 19 8.23 -37.58 5.25
N GLY A 20 7.92 -36.70 4.31
CA GLY A 20 7.49 -37.09 2.97
C GLY A 20 7.52 -35.88 2.04
N GLN A 21 8.36 -35.95 1.02
CA GLN A 21 8.52 -34.93 -0.01
C GLN A 21 7.18 -34.70 -0.74
N GLN A 22 6.69 -33.45 -0.80
CA GLN A 22 6.19 -32.80 -2.03
C GLN A 22 5.68 -31.38 -1.76
N GLU A 23 5.68 -30.59 -2.83
CA GLU A 23 5.45 -29.15 -2.80
C GLU A 23 3.97 -28.82 -2.53
N GLN A 24 3.68 -28.20 -1.39
CA GLN A 24 2.47 -27.41 -1.26
C GLN A 24 2.79 -25.97 -0.89
N GLN A 25 2.38 -25.08 -1.79
CA GLN A 25 2.46 -23.62 -1.67
C GLN A 25 1.47 -23.11 -0.60
N GLN A 26 1.70 -23.52 0.64
CA GLN A 26 0.96 -23.08 1.82
C GLN A 26 1.85 -22.25 2.72
N HIS A 27 2.52 -21.24 2.15
CA HIS A 27 2.96 -20.11 2.96
C HIS A 27 1.72 -19.30 3.35
N CYS A 28 1.06 -19.83 4.39
CA CYS A 28 0.09 -19.19 5.27
C CYS A 28 0.02 -17.69 5.05
N TYR A 29 -1.18 -17.19 4.75
CA TYR A 29 -1.53 -15.78 4.92
C TYR A 29 -1.36 -15.45 6.40
N GLN A 30 -0.10 -15.22 6.81
CA GLN A 30 0.29 -14.97 8.18
C GLN A 30 -0.65 -13.92 8.71
N GLN A 31 -1.38 -14.26 9.77
CA GLN A 31 -2.36 -13.38 10.38
C GLN A 31 -1.58 -12.23 11.03
N GLN A 32 -1.21 -11.25 10.21
CA GLN A 32 -0.36 -10.16 10.60
C GLN A 32 -1.04 -9.45 11.78
N PRO A 33 -0.30 -9.16 12.87
CA PRO A 33 -0.88 -8.52 14.04
C PRO A 33 -1.61 -7.24 13.61
N LYS A 34 -2.83 -7.04 14.13
CA LYS A 34 -3.86 -6.08 13.65
C LYS A 34 -3.46 -4.59 13.61
N GLY A 35 -2.20 -4.25 13.83
CA GLY A 35 -1.63 -2.90 13.70
C GLY A 35 -0.40 -2.78 12.77
N THR A 36 0.17 -3.87 12.21
CA THR A 36 1.34 -3.71 11.33
C THR A 36 0.93 -3.24 9.92
N PRO A 37 1.55 -2.16 9.40
CA PRO A 37 1.21 -1.65 8.08
C PRO A 37 1.69 -2.61 6.98
N ASN A 38 0.77 -3.43 6.45
CA ASN A 38 1.08 -4.37 5.38
C ASN A 38 1.25 -3.65 4.04
N VAL A 39 2.52 -3.45 3.65
CA VAL A 39 2.91 -2.89 2.35
C VAL A 39 2.46 -3.78 1.18
N GLY A 40 2.49 -5.11 1.34
CA GLY A 40 2.09 -6.06 0.30
C GLY A 40 0.61 -5.91 -0.08
N TYR A 41 -0.28 -5.75 0.91
CA TYR A 41 -1.69 -5.48 0.66
C TYR A 41 -1.91 -4.14 -0.08
N HIS A 42 -1.17 -3.10 0.28
CA HIS A 42 -1.27 -1.81 -0.40
C HIS A 42 -0.65 -1.84 -1.81
N LEU A 43 0.39 -2.63 -2.05
CA LEU A 43 0.94 -2.91 -3.38
C LEU A 43 -0.08 -3.66 -4.26
N TYR A 44 -0.80 -4.64 -3.69
CA TYR A 44 -1.91 -5.30 -4.38
C TYR A 44 -3.01 -4.28 -4.75
N LEU A 45 -3.50 -3.48 -3.81
CA LEU A 45 -4.52 -2.45 -4.07
C LEU A 45 -4.04 -1.42 -5.11
N TYR A 46 -2.75 -1.04 -5.06
CA TYR A 46 -2.14 -0.14 -6.03
C TYR A 46 -2.14 -0.72 -7.45
N ARG A 47 -1.69 -1.98 -7.61
CA ARG A 47 -1.69 -2.70 -8.89
C ARG A 47 -3.11 -2.91 -9.42
N GLN A 48 -4.03 -3.33 -8.56
CA GLN A 48 -5.46 -3.48 -8.90
C GLN A 48 -6.03 -2.15 -9.41
N GLN A 49 -5.72 -1.04 -8.74
CA GLN A 49 -6.23 0.28 -9.13
C GLN A 49 -5.67 0.78 -10.48
N LEU A 50 -4.46 0.36 -10.87
CA LEU A 50 -3.88 0.62 -12.20
C LEU A 50 -4.50 -0.24 -13.31
N SER A 51 -4.95 -1.46 -13.00
CA SER A 51 -5.57 -2.36 -13.99
C SER A 51 -7.00 -1.99 -14.38
N GLN A 52 -7.61 -1.03 -13.68
CA GLN A 52 -8.96 -0.56 -13.97
C GLN A 52 -8.97 0.50 -15.09
N LYS A 53 -9.90 0.37 -16.05
CA LYS A 53 -10.13 1.37 -17.11
C LYS A 53 -10.38 2.77 -16.55
N ASN A 54 -11.12 2.87 -15.44
CA ASN A 54 -11.40 4.10 -14.71
C ASN A 54 -10.58 4.13 -13.41
N VAL A 55 -9.35 4.66 -13.48
CA VAL A 55 -8.42 4.72 -12.34
C VAL A 55 -8.90 5.75 -11.29
N GLU A 56 -9.22 5.31 -10.07
CA GLU A 56 -9.50 6.22 -8.96
C GLU A 56 -8.21 6.83 -8.38
N TYR A 57 -7.85 8.04 -8.81
CA TYR A 57 -6.60 8.70 -8.40
C TYR A 57 -6.49 8.96 -6.89
N MET A 58 -7.62 9.09 -6.18
CA MET A 58 -7.63 9.21 -4.71
C MET A 58 -7.18 7.92 -4.03
N ARG A 59 -7.68 6.76 -4.48
CA ARG A 59 -7.27 5.45 -3.96
C ARG A 59 -5.82 5.16 -4.33
N LEU A 60 -5.45 5.45 -5.58
CA LEU A 60 -4.10 5.31 -6.09
C LEU A 60 -3.08 6.13 -5.27
N SER A 61 -3.35 7.41 -5.04
CA SER A 61 -2.46 8.31 -4.28
C SER A 61 -2.37 7.91 -2.81
N LYS A 62 -3.48 7.47 -2.18
CA LYS A 62 -3.46 6.93 -0.81
C LYS A 62 -2.60 5.66 -0.70
N ALA A 63 -2.75 4.72 -1.64
CA ALA A 63 -1.96 3.49 -1.64
C ALA A 63 -0.46 3.80 -1.81
N LYS A 64 -0.09 4.65 -2.77
CA LYS A 64 1.29 5.15 -2.93
C LYS A 64 1.82 5.77 -1.63
N TYR A 65 1.05 6.67 -1.01
CA TYR A 65 1.45 7.34 0.21
C TYR A 65 1.74 6.35 1.33
N PHE A 66 0.86 5.37 1.56
CA PHE A 66 1.03 4.35 2.59
C PHE A 66 2.26 3.47 2.33
N ILE A 67 2.48 3.04 1.08
CA ILE A 67 3.65 2.24 0.67
C ILE A 67 4.93 3.04 0.95
N THR A 68 5.03 4.27 0.45
CA THR A 68 6.21 5.13 0.63
C THR A 68 6.46 5.44 2.10
N ASP A 69 5.43 5.81 2.87
CA ASP A 69 5.58 6.15 4.28
C ASP A 69 6.00 4.95 5.13
N THR A 70 5.44 3.76 4.87
CA THR A 70 5.81 2.53 5.58
C THR A 70 7.22 2.05 5.25
N LEU A 71 7.64 2.14 3.97
CA LEU A 71 9.00 1.79 3.57
C LEU A 71 10.02 2.80 4.14
N LEU A 72 9.70 4.10 4.09
CA LEU A 72 10.51 5.16 4.66
C LEU A 72 10.67 5.02 6.19
N ALA A 73 9.62 4.62 6.90
CA ALA A 73 9.70 4.33 8.34
C ALA A 73 10.63 3.14 8.68
N LYS A 74 10.90 2.25 7.73
CA LYS A 74 11.91 1.18 7.86
C LYS A 74 13.31 1.68 7.51
N THR A 75 13.48 2.45 6.44
CA THR A 75 14.81 2.98 6.05
C THR A 75 15.36 3.97 7.06
N VAL A 76 14.52 4.83 7.66
CA VAL A 76 14.93 5.80 8.69
C VAL A 76 15.57 5.14 9.93
N ARG A 77 15.19 3.89 10.26
CA ARG A 77 15.79 3.12 11.36
C ARG A 77 17.18 2.56 11.02
N ASN A 78 17.48 2.40 9.73
CA ASN A 78 18.67 1.73 9.21
C ASN A 78 19.70 2.71 8.61
N LEU A 79 19.51 4.03 8.74
CA LEU A 79 20.36 5.06 8.11
C LEU A 79 21.85 4.98 8.48
N LYS A 80 22.20 4.32 9.59
CA LYS A 80 23.59 4.14 10.02
C LYS A 80 24.32 3.23 9.02
N GLY A 81 25.23 3.83 8.24
CA GLY A 81 26.03 3.13 7.23
C GLY A 81 25.54 3.32 5.80
N TYR A 82 24.48 4.11 5.56
CA TYR A 82 24.04 4.42 4.21
C TYR A 82 25.09 5.25 3.45
N SER A 83 25.38 4.84 2.23
CA SER A 83 26.18 5.59 1.27
C SER A 83 25.49 6.89 0.83
N ALA A 84 26.25 7.79 0.20
CA ALA A 84 25.70 9.05 -0.32
C ALA A 84 24.58 8.83 -1.36
N ASP A 85 24.58 7.72 -2.09
CA ASP A 85 23.53 7.42 -3.08
C ASP A 85 22.26 6.86 -2.44
N GLU A 86 22.39 6.01 -1.43
CA GLU A 86 21.26 5.56 -0.62
C GLU A 86 20.59 6.73 0.12
N LEU A 87 21.38 7.69 0.63
CA LEU A 87 20.87 8.92 1.23
C LEU A 87 20.12 9.80 0.20
N LYS A 88 20.61 9.94 -1.04
CA LYS A 88 19.85 10.59 -2.12
C LYS A 88 18.52 9.86 -2.40
N THR A 89 18.55 8.53 -2.44
CA THR A 89 17.37 7.69 -2.64
C THR A 89 16.34 7.85 -1.51
N VAL A 90 16.77 7.93 -0.25
CA VAL A 90 15.90 8.26 0.88
C VAL A 90 15.33 9.68 0.74
N ASN A 91 16.14 10.67 0.38
CA ASN A 91 15.68 12.05 0.17
C ASN A 91 14.60 12.13 -0.94
N HIS A 92 14.80 11.45 -2.07
CA HIS A 92 13.78 11.34 -3.12
C HIS A 92 12.46 10.75 -2.61
N GLN A 93 12.50 9.72 -1.77
CA GLN A 93 11.31 9.14 -1.14
C GLN A 93 10.62 10.13 -0.18
N ILE A 94 11.39 10.90 0.61
CA ILE A 94 10.85 11.95 1.49
C ILE A 94 10.13 13.03 0.67
N VAL A 95 10.77 13.56 -0.39
CA VAL A 95 10.17 14.57 -1.27
C VAL A 95 8.92 14.03 -1.95
N PHE A 96 8.96 12.77 -2.43
CA PHE A 96 7.81 12.11 -3.05
C PHE A 96 6.64 11.92 -2.07
N ARG A 97 6.89 11.53 -0.81
CA ARG A 97 5.87 11.47 0.25
C ARG A 97 5.19 12.83 0.46
N HIS A 98 5.95 13.92 0.48
CA HIS A 98 5.40 15.27 0.60
C HIS A 98 4.58 15.69 -0.64
N LYS A 99 5.01 15.30 -1.85
CA LYS A 99 4.23 15.50 -3.09
C LYS A 99 2.90 14.76 -3.04
N LEU A 100 2.91 13.49 -2.62
CA LEU A 100 1.70 12.67 -2.44
C LEU A 100 0.73 13.26 -1.40
N ARG A 101 1.23 13.75 -0.25
CA ARG A 101 0.41 14.43 0.77
C ARG A 101 -0.33 15.63 0.18
N ARG A 102 0.38 16.50 -0.55
CA ARG A 102 -0.20 17.66 -1.25
C ARG A 102 -1.20 17.25 -2.33
N GLN A 103 -0.91 16.21 -3.11
CA GLN A 103 -1.84 15.67 -4.10
C GLN A 103 -3.14 15.14 -3.47
N ILE A 104 -3.06 14.40 -2.35
CA ILE A 104 -4.25 13.92 -1.63
C ILE A 104 -5.09 15.11 -1.09
N GLN A 105 -4.44 16.17 -0.60
CA GLN A 105 -5.12 17.41 -0.19
C GLN A 105 -5.81 18.11 -1.37
N ARG A 106 -5.13 18.30 -2.51
CA ARG A 106 -5.74 18.84 -3.75
C ARG A 106 -6.95 18.02 -4.19
N LEU A 107 -6.82 16.69 -4.25
CA LEU A 107 -7.90 15.79 -4.64
C LEU A 107 -9.09 15.80 -3.67
N ARG A 108 -8.87 16.09 -2.37
CA ARG A 108 -9.97 16.33 -1.41
C ARG A 108 -10.68 17.65 -1.71
N LYS A 109 -9.95 18.74 -1.94
CA LYS A 109 -10.52 20.06 -2.29
C LYS A 109 -11.31 20.02 -3.61
N LEU A 110 -10.78 19.34 -4.62
CA LEU A 110 -11.47 19.15 -5.91
C LEU A 110 -12.77 18.34 -5.73
N ARG A 111 -12.74 17.27 -4.91
CA ARG A 111 -13.94 16.49 -4.58
C ARG A 111 -15.03 17.33 -3.88
N SER A 112 -14.66 18.24 -2.96
CA SER A 112 -15.64 19.15 -2.32
C SER A 112 -16.20 20.20 -3.28
N LEU A 113 -15.50 20.51 -4.38
CA LEU A 113 -15.98 21.37 -5.47
C LEU A 113 -16.77 20.57 -6.54
N GLY A 114 -17.19 19.33 -6.25
CA GLY A 114 -17.92 18.48 -7.19
C GLY A 114 -17.06 17.79 -8.26
N ILE A 115 -15.79 18.16 -8.41
CA ILE A 115 -14.87 17.60 -9.41
C ILE A 115 -14.41 16.20 -8.96
N LYS A 116 -15.11 15.18 -9.47
CA LYS A 116 -14.82 13.77 -9.19
C LYS A 116 -13.64 13.28 -10.03
N ASN A 117 -12.76 12.50 -9.40
CA ASN A 117 -11.64 11.79 -10.02
C ASN A 117 -10.69 12.63 -10.92
N ALA A 118 -10.43 13.89 -10.56
CA ALA A 118 -9.47 14.72 -11.27
C ALA A 118 -8.08 14.05 -11.37
N ASN A 119 -7.48 14.08 -12.57
CA ASN A 119 -6.14 13.55 -12.80
C ASN A 119 -5.07 14.44 -12.12
N PRO A 120 -4.26 13.92 -11.18
CA PRO A 120 -3.27 14.71 -10.46
C PRO A 120 -2.07 15.13 -11.33
N LYS A 121 -1.93 14.58 -12.56
CA LYS A 121 -0.95 15.00 -13.56
C LYS A 121 -1.46 16.06 -14.54
N MET A 122 -2.76 16.38 -14.53
CA MET A 122 -3.23 17.54 -15.27
C MET A 122 -2.78 18.78 -14.50
N GLU A 123 -1.78 19.44 -15.09
CA GLU A 123 -1.53 20.86 -14.86
C GLU A 123 -2.85 21.61 -15.10
N SER A 124 -3.11 22.64 -14.30
CA SER A 124 -4.25 23.50 -14.58
C SER A 124 -3.99 24.17 -15.93
N THR A 125 -4.93 24.07 -16.87
CA THR A 125 -4.89 24.93 -18.05
C THR A 125 -4.93 26.37 -17.56
N GLU A 126 -3.89 27.13 -17.85
CA GLU A 126 -3.90 28.58 -17.64
C GLU A 126 -4.94 29.20 -18.58
N LEU A 127 -5.74 30.11 -18.04
CA LEU A 127 -6.69 30.96 -18.76
C LEU A 127 -6.16 32.40 -18.71
#